data_AF-A0A7C5IRE4-F1
#
_entry.id   AF-A0A7C5IRE4-F1
#
_cell.length_a   1.000
_cell.length_b   1.000
_cell.length_c   1.000
_cell.angle_alpha   90.00
_cell.angle_beta   90.00
_cell.angle_gamma   90.00
#
_symmetry.space_group_name_H-M   'P 1'
#
loop_
_entity.id
_entity.type
_entity.pdbx_description
1 polymer ?
#
loop_
_entity_poly.entity_id
_entity_poly.type
_entity_poly.pdbx_seq_one_letter_code
_entity_poly.pdbx_strand_id
1 'polypeptide(L)'
;MEQKHDRSYHRLFSEPELLEDLILNFVQEPWVTELDFTKMERINTKFHSDTLERRDGDIIVRIPFTDAPKQEIYLFLMLEFQST
;
A
#
# COMPACT_ATOMS: atom_id res chain seq x y z
N MET A 1 -18.97 4.38 -18.31
CA MET A 1 -18.66 3.11 -17.62
C MET A 1 -17.20 3.23 -17.19
N GLU A 2 -16.94 3.78 -16.01
CA GLU A 2 -15.61 4.33 -15.66
C GLU A 2 -15.22 3.97 -14.21
N GLN A 3 -16.19 4.00 -13.31
CA GLN A 3 -16.10 3.69 -11.87
C GLN A 3 -15.79 2.21 -11.53
N LYS A 4 -15.76 1.30 -12.51
CA LYS A 4 -15.63 -0.14 -12.25
C LYS A 4 -14.18 -0.57 -12.09
N HIS A 5 -13.25 0.09 -12.78
CA HIS A 5 -11.83 -0.25 -12.73
C HIS A 5 -11.19 0.25 -11.44
N ASP A 6 -11.42 1.51 -11.09
CA ASP A 6 -10.94 2.14 -9.84
C ASP A 6 -11.30 1.31 -8.59
N ARG A 7 -12.59 0.98 -8.43
CA ARG A 7 -13.04 0.11 -7.32
C ARG A 7 -12.45 -1.29 -7.33
N SER A 8 -12.14 -1.84 -8.50
CA SER A 8 -11.60 -3.20 -8.61
C SER A 8 -10.14 -3.24 -8.16
N TYR A 9 -9.34 -2.25 -8.53
CA TYR A 9 -7.94 -2.15 -8.09
C TYR A 9 -7.84 -1.79 -6.61
N HIS A 10 -8.65 -0.84 -6.14
CA HIS A 10 -8.70 -0.53 -4.72
C HIS A 10 -9.11 -1.77 -3.90
N ARG A 11 -10.04 -2.59 -4.39
CA ARG A 11 -10.42 -3.84 -3.72
C ARG A 11 -9.32 -4.90 -3.78
N LEU A 12 -8.63 -5.02 -4.91
CA LEU A 12 -7.54 -5.98 -5.08
C LEU A 12 -6.39 -5.68 -4.11
N PHE A 13 -6.00 -4.41 -3.96
CA PHE A 13 -4.97 -4.01 -3.01
C PHE A 13 -5.49 -3.67 -1.60
N SER A 14 -6.76 -4.00 -1.31
CA SER A 14 -7.25 -3.99 0.08
C SER A 14 -6.84 -5.24 0.85
N GLU A 15 -6.47 -6.33 0.15
CA GLU A 15 -6.04 -7.58 0.78
C GLU A 15 -4.54 -7.52 1.09
N PRO A 16 -4.13 -7.68 2.36
CA PRO A 16 -2.72 -7.60 2.76
C PRO A 16 -1.86 -8.70 2.13
N GLU A 17 -2.43 -9.89 1.88
CA GLU A 17 -1.74 -11.01 1.22
C GLU A 17 -1.22 -10.64 -0.17
N LEU A 18 -1.98 -9.84 -0.93
CA LEU A 18 -1.55 -9.40 -2.27
C LEU A 18 -0.43 -8.36 -2.20
N LEU A 19 -0.41 -7.52 -1.16
CA LEU A 19 0.67 -6.57 -0.92
C LEU A 19 1.94 -7.29 -0.48
N GLU A 20 1.82 -8.30 0.37
CA GLU A 20 2.92 -9.17 0.78
C GLU A 20 3.54 -9.87 -0.44
N ASP A 21 2.73 -10.56 -1.25
CA ASP A 21 3.19 -11.23 -2.47
C ASP A 21 3.87 -10.25 -3.43
N LEU A 22 3.32 -9.05 -3.60
CA LEU A 22 3.91 -8.02 -4.46
C LEU A 22 5.31 -7.64 -3.97
N ILE A 23 5.48 -7.38 -2.67
CA ILE A 23 6.76 -6.98 -2.11
C ILE A 23 7.77 -8.14 -2.23
N LEU A 24 7.37 -9.36 -1.84
CA LEU A 24 8.22 -10.55 -1.88
C LEU A 24 8.71 -10.88 -3.28
N ASN A 25 7.88 -10.69 -4.31
CA ASN A 25 8.22 -11.09 -5.68
C ASN A 25 8.89 -9.96 -6.49
N PHE A 26 8.67 -8.69 -6.16
CA PHE A 26 9.22 -7.56 -6.94
C PHE A 26 10.40 -6.86 -6.29
N VAL A 27 10.60 -7.00 -4.97
CA VAL A 27 11.71 -6.37 -4.25
C VAL A 27 12.74 -7.44 -3.87
N GLN A 28 13.89 -7.44 -4.55
CA GLN A 28 14.95 -8.44 -4.36
C GLN A 28 15.98 -8.02 -3.30
N GLU A 29 15.52 -7.35 -2.25
CA GLU A 29 16.39 -6.84 -1.20
C GLU A 29 16.33 -7.75 0.05
N PRO A 30 17.46 -8.00 0.73
CA PRO A 30 17.50 -8.93 1.87
C PRO A 30 16.52 -8.57 3.00
N TRP A 31 16.36 -7.26 3.25
CA TRP A 31 15.53 -6.72 4.33
C TRP A 31 14.03 -7.05 4.16
N VAL A 32 13.59 -7.41 2.95
CA VAL A 32 12.19 -7.77 2.68
C VAL A 32 11.77 -8.99 3.49
N THR A 33 12.67 -9.95 3.65
CA THR A 33 12.42 -11.18 4.42
C THR A 33 12.39 -10.95 5.94
N GLU A 34 12.84 -9.78 6.39
CA GLU A 34 12.88 -9.39 7.81
C GLU A 34 11.60 -8.65 8.24
N LEU A 35 10.71 -8.33 7.31
CA LEU A 35 9.45 -7.64 7.57
C LEU A 35 8.40 -8.57 8.20
N ASP A 36 7.62 -8.01 9.14
CA ASP A 36 6.48 -8.69 9.74
C ASP A 36 5.19 -8.29 9.00
N PHE A 37 4.88 -9.02 7.92
CA PHE A 37 3.67 -8.81 7.12
C PHE A 37 2.38 -9.06 7.93
N THR A 38 2.42 -9.84 9.01
CA THR A 38 1.25 -10.08 9.88
C THR A 38 0.84 -8.84 10.66
N LYS A 39 1.78 -7.90 10.86
CA LYS A 39 1.55 -6.59 11.48
C LYS A 39 1.46 -5.45 10.46
N MET A 40 1.26 -5.77 9.18
CA MET A 40 1.04 -4.80 8.14
C MET A 40 -0.23 -3.97 8.44
N GLU A 41 -0.10 -2.65 8.41
CA GLU A 41 -1.23 -1.74 8.66
C GLU A 41 -1.39 -0.72 7.55
N ARG A 42 -2.62 -0.59 7.06
CA ARG A 42 -2.98 0.45 6.09
C ARG A 42 -3.13 1.79 6.79
N ILE A 43 -2.37 2.79 6.34
CA ILE A 43 -2.44 4.14 6.90
C ILE A 43 -3.53 4.93 6.17
N ASN A 44 -4.65 5.12 6.87
CA ASN A 44 -5.75 5.93 6.36
C ASN A 44 -5.48 7.42 6.64
N THR A 45 -4.75 8.04 5.71
CA THR A 45 -4.34 9.44 5.77
C THR A 45 -5.55 10.35 5.44
N LYS A 46 -6.46 10.54 6.40
CA LYS A 46 -7.46 11.63 6.34
C LYS A 46 -6.80 12.95 6.78
N PHE A 47 -5.84 13.44 6.01
CA PHE A 47 -5.43 14.84 6.15
C PHE A 47 -6.50 15.70 5.51
N HIS A 48 -7.29 16.39 6.33
CA HIS A 48 -8.11 17.51 5.87
C HIS A 48 -7.14 18.62 5.45
N SER A 49 -6.73 18.58 4.19
CA SER A 49 -5.85 19.56 3.57
C SER A 49 -6.52 19.96 2.25
N ASP A 50 -7.00 21.20 2.22
CA ASP A 50 -7.85 21.86 1.22
C ASP A 50 -7.32 21.89 -0.24
N THR A 51 -6.36 21.05 -0.63
CA THR A 51 -5.80 21.13 -2.01
C THR A 51 -5.11 19.88 -2.53
N LEU A 52 -5.14 18.76 -1.81
CA LEU A 52 -4.68 17.48 -2.35
C LEU A 52 -5.88 16.55 -2.47
N GLU A 53 -6.61 16.68 -3.58
CA GLU A 53 -7.48 15.60 -4.04
C GLU A 53 -6.60 14.36 -4.16
N ARG A 54 -6.65 13.49 -3.15
CA ARG A 54 -6.13 12.14 -3.25
C ARG A 54 -6.77 11.57 -4.50
N ARG A 55 -5.95 11.22 -5.49
CA ARG A 55 -6.38 10.32 -6.54
C ARG A 55 -6.88 9.08 -5.81
N ASP A 56 -8.16 8.74 -5.97
CA ASP A 56 -8.89 7.75 -5.15
C ASP A 56 -8.21 6.36 -5.02
N GLY A 57 -7.15 6.09 -5.79
CA GLY A 57 -6.38 4.85 -5.79
C GLY A 57 -5.13 4.77 -4.92
N ASP A 58 -4.61 5.86 -4.34
CA ASP A 58 -3.30 5.78 -3.65
C ASP A 58 -3.39 5.02 -2.32
N ILE A 59 -2.48 4.05 -2.11
CA ILE A 59 -2.43 3.21 -0.90
C ILE A 59 -1.11 3.44 -0.17
N ILE A 60 -1.21 3.70 1.13
CA ILE A 60 -0.06 3.80 2.03
C ILE A 60 -0.17 2.69 3.05
N VAL A 61 0.90 1.91 3.18
CA VAL A 61 1.00 0.78 4.09
C VAL A 61 2.26 0.91 4.92
N ARG A 62 2.15 0.54 6.19
CA ARG A 62 3.24 0.51 7.15
C ARG A 62 3.52 -0.92 7.55
N ILE A 63 4.79 -1.32 7.51
CA ILE A 63 5.21 -2.68 7.83
C ILE A 63 6.40 -2.61 8.80
N PRO A 64 6.28 -3.12 10.03
CA PRO A 64 7.39 -3.18 10.96
C PRO A 64 8.36 -4.32 10.63
N PHE A 65 9.59 -4.22 11.10
CA PHE A 65 10.53 -5.34 11.11
C PHE A 65 10.19 -6.32 12.23
N THR A 66 10.38 -7.62 11.96
CA THR A 66 10.09 -8.72 12.91
C THR A 66 10.88 -8.59 14.20
N ASP A 67 12.20 -8.37 14.08
CA ASP A 67 13.11 -8.30 15.24
C ASP A 67 13.20 -6.90 15.87
N ALA A 68 12.69 -5.87 15.17
CA ALA A 68 12.75 -4.49 15.64
C ALA A 68 11.43 -3.76 15.31
N PRO A 69 10.35 -3.94 16.10
CA PRO A 69 9.03 -3.38 15.78
C PRO A 69 8.94 -1.84 15.75
N LYS A 70 9.96 -1.15 16.29
CA LYS A 70 10.07 0.32 16.22
C LYS A 70 10.72 0.80 14.91
N GLN A 71 11.35 -0.11 14.19
CA GLN A 71 11.83 0.09 12.83
C GLN A 71 10.72 -0.38 11.90
N GLU A 72 10.32 0.49 10.98
CA GLU A 72 9.20 0.23 10.07
C GLU A 72 9.49 0.86 8.72
N ILE A 73 8.93 0.27 7.68
CA ILE A 73 8.92 0.83 6.34
C ILE A 73 7.54 1.38 6.01
N TYR A 74 7.51 2.32 5.08
CA TYR A 74 6.29 2.84 4.48
C TYR A 74 6.30 2.51 2.99
N LEU A 75 5.35 1.71 2.55
CA LEU A 75 5.09 1.44 1.15
C LEU A 75 4.05 2.44 0.63
N PHE A 76 4.42 3.16 -0.43
CA PHE A 76 3.54 4.05 -1.17
C PHE A 76 3.23 3.41 -2.52
N LEU A 77 2.00 2.96 -2.71
CA LEU A 77 1.51 2.47 -3.98
C LEU A 77 0.72 3.59 -4.65
N MET A 78 1.33 4.23 -5.65
CA MET A 78 0.67 5.24 -6.48
C MET A 78 -0.09 4.52 -7.59
N LEU A 79 -1.41 4.67 -7.62
CA LEU A 79 -2.24 4.10 -8.67
C LEU A 79 -2.67 5.22 -9.63
N GLU A 80 -1.96 5.33 -10.76
CA GLU A 80 -2.40 6.22 -11.84
C GLU A 80 -3.49 5.54 -12.66
N PHE A 81 -4.73 6.00 -12.48
CA PHE A 81 -5.81 5.67 -13.42
C PHE A 81 -5.69 6.58 -14.63
N GLN A 82 -5.65 6.00 -15.82
CA GLN A 82 -5.80 6.76 -17.06
C GLN A 82 -7.17 7.43 -17.06
N SER A 83 -7.21 8.74 -16.85
CA SER A 83 -8.35 9.56 -17.25
C SER A 83 -8.41 9.50 -18.78
N THR A 84 -9.54 9.03 -19.32
CA THR A 84 -9.76 8.98 -20.77
C THR A 84 -9.94 10.39 -21.33
#